data_AF-A0A5N0E8G7-F1
#
_entry.id   AF-A0A5N0E8G7-F1
#
_cell.length_a   1.000
_cell.length_b   1.000
_cell.length_c   1.000
_cell.angle_alpha   90.00
_cell.angle_beta   90.00
_cell.angle_gamma   90.00
#
_symmetry.space_group_name_H-M   'P 1'
#
loop_
_entity.id
_entity.type
_entity.pdbx_description
1 polymer ?
#
loop_
_entity_poly.entity_id
_entity_poly.type
_entity_poly.pdbx_seq_one_letter_code
_entity_poly.pdbx_strand_id
1 'polypeptide(L)'
;MSHTAVIPSHSSSSWFAAWLNRFASWLAKPSAARLVYALIAITLIIGGIAAALVIAYVFPESWDQQGTVELYRRYQLVGKIGMIVTGTAAIPFLAIVGATASYFWSIDTSKHHVLSWIAIVSDIAFVTAILMYVSFAAAPIVLYGHISDELLHVLHVQAFAAGGMLGPLWIPNIVAVAVIGRRAGLFPTWLSWLAVLGVLTQFPAILGVTTLYGPFNAANGFISFYIPGIGPVTWATYMIAWCTVQWAKEHTADTARDDPNGSWK
;
A
#
# COMPACT_ATOMS: atom_id res chain seq x y z
N MET A 1 -11.14 -57.47 9.99
CA MET A 1 -9.80 -56.91 9.77
C MET A 1 -9.98 -55.51 9.19
N SER A 2 -9.99 -54.50 10.06
CA SER A 2 -10.13 -53.08 9.66
C SER A 2 -8.74 -52.48 9.48
N HIS A 3 -8.39 -52.13 8.25
CA HIS A 3 -7.22 -51.30 7.97
C HIS A 3 -7.53 -49.88 8.40
N THR A 4 -7.18 -49.53 9.64
CA THR A 4 -7.04 -48.13 10.06
C THR A 4 -5.85 -47.57 9.30
N ALA A 5 -6.12 -46.78 8.26
CA ALA A 5 -5.11 -46.00 7.60
C ALA A 5 -4.54 -45.01 8.61
N VAL A 6 -3.33 -45.29 9.09
CA VAL A 6 -2.51 -44.32 9.82
C VAL A 6 -2.18 -43.23 8.80
N ILE A 7 -2.91 -42.13 8.86
CA ILE A 7 -2.50 -40.89 8.17
C ILE A 7 -1.17 -40.50 8.84
N PRO A 8 -0.04 -40.50 8.12
CA PRO A 8 1.20 -40.04 8.71
C PRO A 8 0.99 -38.60 9.15
N SER A 9 1.16 -38.34 10.45
CA SER A 9 1.35 -36.97 10.92
C SER A 9 2.61 -36.46 10.23
N HIS A 10 2.44 -35.70 9.15
CA HIS A 10 3.55 -35.03 8.50
C HIS A 10 4.14 -34.07 9.53
N SER A 11 5.18 -34.54 10.24
CA SER A 11 6.07 -33.76 11.09
C SER A 11 6.97 -32.87 10.25
N SER A 12 6.44 -32.32 9.15
CA SER A 12 7.07 -31.23 8.42
C SER A 12 6.80 -29.96 9.20
N SER A 13 7.51 -29.77 10.31
CA SER A 13 7.93 -28.41 10.66
C SER A 13 8.85 -27.98 9.52
N SER A 14 8.24 -27.45 8.46
CA SER A 14 8.95 -27.01 7.27
C SER A 14 10.00 -25.99 7.72
N TRP A 15 11.15 -25.96 7.06
CA TRP A 15 12.19 -24.94 7.28
C TRP A 15 11.60 -23.52 7.33
N PHE A 16 10.48 -23.29 6.63
CA PHE A 16 9.70 -22.06 6.64
C PHE A 16 9.04 -21.78 7.99
N ALA A 17 8.41 -22.76 8.65
CA ALA A 17 7.86 -22.59 10.00
C ALA A 17 8.95 -22.26 11.02
N ALA A 18 10.10 -22.94 10.95
CA ALA A 18 11.26 -22.62 11.79
C ALA A 18 11.79 -21.20 11.53
N TRP A 19 11.85 -20.78 10.26
CA TRP A 19 12.22 -19.42 9.88
C TRP A 19 11.23 -18.37 10.40
N LEU A 20 9.91 -18.62 10.26
CA LEU A 20 8.87 -17.74 10.78
C LEU A 20 8.95 -17.57 12.29
N ASN A 21 9.20 -18.65 13.04
CA ASN A 21 9.37 -18.59 14.50
C ASN A 21 10.61 -17.76 14.89
N ARG A 22 11.72 -17.91 14.17
CA ARG A 22 12.92 -17.09 14.37
C ARG A 22 12.68 -15.61 14.05
N PHE A 23 11.95 -15.34 12.97
CA PHE A 23 11.57 -13.99 12.59
C PHE A 23 10.65 -13.34 13.63
N ALA A 24 9.60 -14.04 14.07
CA ALA A 24 8.68 -13.58 15.09
C ALA A 24 9.40 -13.28 16.42
N SER A 25 10.25 -14.19 16.89
CA SER A 25 11.02 -14.01 18.13
C SER A 25 12.04 -12.87 18.05
N TRP A 26 12.64 -12.62 16.89
CA TRP A 26 13.46 -11.43 16.66
C TRP A 26 12.62 -10.15 16.71
N LEU A 27 11.51 -10.12 15.95
CA LEU A 27 10.67 -8.94 15.81
C LEU A 27 9.92 -8.55 17.09
N ALA A 28 9.60 -9.54 17.95
CA ALA A 28 8.98 -9.32 19.25
C ALA A 28 9.87 -8.49 20.20
N LYS A 29 11.19 -8.45 19.97
CA LYS A 29 12.12 -7.65 20.78
C LYS A 29 11.86 -6.15 20.59
N PRO A 30 11.77 -5.34 21.66
CA PRO A 30 11.52 -3.89 21.54
C PRO A 30 12.53 -3.15 20.66
N SER A 31 13.81 -3.55 20.70
CA SER A 31 14.86 -2.95 19.86
C SER A 31 14.68 -3.24 18.37
N ALA A 32 14.29 -4.47 18.02
CA ALA A 32 14.02 -4.86 16.64
C ALA A 32 12.79 -4.14 16.08
N ALA A 33 11.69 -4.07 16.85
CA ALA A 33 10.50 -3.33 16.45
C ALA A 33 10.80 -1.84 16.20
N ARG A 34 11.57 -1.19 17.09
CA ARG A 34 12.01 0.21 16.89
C ARG A 34 12.86 0.38 15.64
N LEU A 35 13.78 -0.55 15.40
CA LEU A 35 14.61 -0.54 14.19
C LEU A 35 13.74 -0.65 12.92
N VAL A 36 12.75 -1.56 12.89
CA VAL A 36 11.83 -1.69 11.75
C VAL A 36 11.06 -0.41 11.49
N TYR A 37 10.50 0.22 12.53
CA TYR A 37 9.81 1.51 12.37
C TYR A 37 10.72 2.63 11.90
N ALA A 38 11.98 2.66 12.36
CA ALA A 38 12.97 3.64 11.92
C ALA A 38 13.39 3.42 10.47
N LEU A 39 13.60 2.16 10.05
CA LEU A 39 13.89 1.82 8.67
C LEU A 39 12.73 2.21 7.74
N ILE A 40 11.47 1.95 8.15
CA ILE A 40 10.29 2.41 7.42
C ILE A 40 10.29 3.94 7.28
N ALA A 41 10.54 4.69 8.37
CA ALA A 41 10.63 6.16 8.30
C ALA A 41 11.68 6.60 7.27
N ILE A 42 12.88 6.05 7.37
CA ILE A 42 14.00 6.40 6.48
C ILE A 42 13.64 6.06 5.03
N THR A 43 13.08 4.88 4.76
CA THR A 43 12.66 4.48 3.41
C THR A 43 11.56 5.37 2.86
N LEU A 44 10.55 5.73 3.67
CA LEU A 44 9.48 6.64 3.24
C LEU A 44 10.00 8.05 2.98
N ILE A 45 10.93 8.56 3.81
CA ILE A 45 11.52 9.90 3.63
C ILE A 45 12.42 9.92 2.39
N ILE A 46 13.40 9.01 2.30
CA ILE A 46 14.33 8.97 1.17
C ILE A 46 13.59 8.63 -0.13
N GLY A 47 12.72 7.64 -0.10
CA GLY A 47 11.90 7.24 -1.25
C GLY A 47 10.94 8.34 -1.67
N GLY A 48 10.30 9.03 -0.71
CA GLY A 48 9.42 10.17 -0.98
C GLY A 48 10.17 11.35 -1.60
N ILE A 49 11.36 11.70 -1.09
CA ILE A 49 12.21 12.74 -1.68
C ILE A 49 12.67 12.32 -3.08
N ALA A 50 13.13 11.08 -3.27
CA ALA A 50 13.56 10.60 -4.57
C ALA A 50 12.42 10.61 -5.59
N ALA A 51 11.22 10.17 -5.21
CA ALA A 51 10.04 10.25 -6.05
C ALA A 51 9.67 11.71 -6.37
N ALA A 52 9.76 12.62 -5.39
CA ALA A 52 9.60 14.06 -5.57
C ALA A 52 10.56 14.67 -6.58
N LEU A 53 11.82 14.29 -6.53
CA LEU A 53 12.80 14.76 -7.50
C LEU A 53 12.53 14.16 -8.88
N VAL A 54 12.28 12.85 -8.97
CA VAL A 54 11.99 12.20 -10.26
C VAL A 54 10.79 12.85 -10.92
N ILE A 55 9.67 13.00 -10.24
CA ILE A 55 8.47 13.57 -10.87
C ILE A 55 8.68 15.05 -11.20
N ALA A 56 9.32 15.85 -10.32
CA ALA A 56 9.58 17.27 -10.62
C ALA A 56 10.53 17.48 -11.81
N TYR A 57 11.50 16.60 -12.03
CA TYR A 57 12.51 16.76 -13.09
C TYR A 57 12.21 15.96 -14.36
N VAL A 58 11.41 14.90 -14.27
CA VAL A 58 11.15 13.98 -15.38
C VAL A 58 9.75 14.17 -15.95
N PHE A 59 8.74 14.48 -15.13
CA PHE A 59 7.35 14.56 -15.59
C PHE A 59 7.02 15.98 -16.10
N PRO A 60 6.55 16.10 -17.35
CA PRO A 60 6.13 17.38 -17.90
C PRO A 60 4.88 17.90 -17.18
N GLU A 61 4.67 19.22 -17.23
CA GLU A 61 3.39 19.79 -16.80
C GLU A 61 2.25 19.29 -17.70
N SER A 62 1.02 19.24 -17.19
CA SER A 62 -0.11 18.66 -17.94
C SER A 62 -0.50 19.41 -19.21
N TRP A 63 0.03 20.61 -19.46
CA TRP A 63 -0.18 21.33 -20.71
C TRP A 63 0.95 21.11 -21.74
N ASP A 64 2.08 20.51 -21.35
CA ASP A 64 3.26 20.36 -22.19
C ASP A 64 3.25 19.05 -23.00
N GLN A 65 2.63 19.13 -24.18
CA GLN A 65 2.59 18.02 -25.14
C GLN A 65 3.99 17.60 -25.60
N GLN A 66 4.89 18.55 -25.88
CA GLN A 66 6.22 18.23 -26.39
C GLN A 66 7.06 17.52 -25.33
N GLY A 67 7.01 17.98 -24.08
CA GLY A 67 7.63 17.31 -22.94
C GLY A 67 7.08 15.90 -22.71
N THR A 68 5.78 15.68 -22.99
CA THR A 68 5.17 14.34 -22.91
C THR A 68 5.76 13.39 -23.96
N VAL A 69 5.87 13.82 -25.21
CA VAL A 69 6.50 13.02 -26.27
C VAL A 69 7.95 12.70 -25.92
N GLU A 70 8.69 13.70 -25.42
CA GLU A 70 10.09 13.55 -25.05
C GLU A 70 10.29 12.59 -23.87
N LEU A 71 9.41 12.64 -22.86
CA LEU A 71 9.38 11.71 -21.74
C LEU A 71 9.30 10.27 -22.26
N TYR A 72 8.31 9.98 -23.10
CA TYR A 72 8.14 8.61 -23.62
C TYR A 72 9.27 8.22 -24.55
N ARG A 73 9.83 9.13 -25.35
CA ARG A 73 11.01 8.87 -26.17
C ARG A 73 12.22 8.42 -25.35
N ARG A 74 12.51 9.11 -24.24
CA ARG A 74 13.69 8.83 -23.40
C ARG A 74 13.49 7.66 -22.46
N TYR A 75 12.29 7.52 -21.88
CA TYR A 75 12.07 6.65 -20.74
C TYR A 75 11.13 5.47 -21.02
N GLN A 76 10.79 5.17 -22.29
CA GLN A 76 9.86 4.09 -22.63
C GLN A 76 10.21 2.75 -21.96
N LEU A 77 11.49 2.35 -22.03
CA LEU A 77 11.94 1.07 -21.46
C LEU A 77 11.79 1.05 -19.94
N VAL A 78 12.19 2.15 -19.27
CA VAL A 78 12.06 2.30 -17.82
C VAL A 78 10.58 2.25 -17.42
N GLY A 79 9.71 2.93 -18.17
CA GLY A 79 8.26 2.86 -17.99
C GLY A 79 7.72 1.43 -18.09
N LYS A 80 8.11 0.68 -19.14
CA LYS A 80 7.70 -0.72 -19.32
C LYS A 80 8.13 -1.61 -18.16
N ILE A 81 9.38 -1.49 -17.71
CA ILE A 81 9.89 -2.24 -16.55
C ILE A 81 9.10 -1.88 -15.30
N GLY A 82 8.86 -0.58 -15.07
CA GLY A 82 8.04 -0.10 -13.95
C GLY A 82 6.62 -0.68 -13.95
N MET A 83 6.00 -0.78 -15.12
CA MET A 83 4.67 -1.40 -15.27
C MET A 83 4.68 -2.90 -14.95
N ILE A 84 5.70 -3.64 -15.38
CA ILE A 84 5.84 -5.07 -15.06
C ILE A 84 6.03 -5.28 -13.56
N VAL A 85 6.89 -4.47 -12.93
CA VAL A 85 7.12 -4.52 -11.48
C VAL A 85 5.84 -4.19 -10.72
N THR A 86 5.13 -3.13 -11.11
CA THR A 86 3.87 -2.71 -10.48
C THR A 86 2.79 -3.78 -10.62
N GLY A 87 2.62 -4.34 -11.82
CA GLY A 87 1.66 -5.42 -12.08
C GLY A 87 1.97 -6.68 -11.28
N THR A 88 3.25 -7.06 -11.16
CA THR A 88 3.66 -8.22 -10.37
C THR A 88 3.48 -7.99 -8.87
N ALA A 89 3.79 -6.77 -8.39
CA ALA A 89 3.64 -6.38 -6.99
C ALA A 89 2.17 -6.29 -6.55
N ALA A 90 1.23 -6.14 -7.49
CA ALA A 90 -0.21 -6.14 -7.18
C ALA A 90 -0.67 -7.47 -6.56
N ILE A 91 -0.08 -8.61 -6.94
CA ILE A 91 -0.47 -9.94 -6.42
C ILE A 91 -0.24 -10.05 -4.90
N PRO A 92 1.00 -9.86 -4.38
CA PRO A 92 1.22 -9.89 -2.94
C PRO A 92 0.48 -8.76 -2.22
N PHE A 93 0.30 -7.59 -2.85
CA PHE A 93 -0.48 -6.50 -2.28
C PHE A 93 -1.94 -6.91 -2.01
N LEU A 94 -2.61 -7.55 -2.98
CA LEU A 94 -3.98 -8.06 -2.80
C LEU A 94 -4.08 -9.09 -1.67
N ALA A 95 -3.07 -9.95 -1.53
CA ALA A 95 -3.02 -10.92 -0.43
C ALA A 95 -2.91 -10.22 0.94
N ILE A 96 -2.09 -9.16 1.04
CA ILE A 96 -1.94 -8.36 2.27
C ILE A 96 -3.25 -7.63 2.60
N VAL A 97 -3.91 -7.04 1.60
CA VAL A 97 -5.22 -6.38 1.78
C VAL A 97 -6.26 -7.38 2.29
N GLY A 98 -6.36 -8.56 1.67
CA GLY A 98 -7.29 -9.60 2.11
C GLY A 98 -7.01 -10.11 3.52
N ALA A 99 -5.75 -10.33 3.88
CA ALA A 99 -5.35 -10.72 5.24
C ALA A 99 -5.70 -9.63 6.27
N THR A 100 -5.46 -8.37 5.91
CA THR A 100 -5.77 -7.21 6.75
C THR A 100 -7.28 -7.06 6.95
N ALA A 101 -8.07 -7.19 5.89
CA ALA A 101 -9.53 -7.17 5.95
C ALA A 101 -10.09 -8.29 6.84
N SER A 102 -9.56 -9.51 6.70
CA SER A 102 -9.93 -10.66 7.55
C SER A 102 -9.61 -10.40 9.03
N TYR A 103 -8.43 -9.84 9.31
CA TYR A 103 -8.05 -9.46 10.67
C TYR A 103 -9.00 -8.39 11.24
N PHE A 104 -9.23 -7.29 10.53
CA PHE A 104 -10.12 -6.23 11.01
C PHE A 104 -11.58 -6.69 11.13
N TRP A 105 -12.02 -7.65 10.32
CA TRP A 105 -13.33 -8.27 10.45
C TRP A 105 -13.48 -8.99 11.80
N SER A 106 -12.49 -9.79 12.21
CA SER A 106 -12.58 -10.60 13.43
C SER A 106 -12.61 -9.77 14.72
N ILE A 107 -12.09 -8.54 14.68
CA ILE A 107 -12.03 -7.61 15.82
C ILE A 107 -13.05 -6.47 15.74
N ASP A 108 -13.83 -6.36 14.67
CA ASP A 108 -14.84 -5.32 14.54
C ASP A 108 -16.02 -5.60 15.47
N THR A 109 -16.19 -4.71 16.45
CA THR A 109 -17.27 -4.74 17.44
C THR A 109 -18.52 -3.97 17.01
N SER A 110 -18.52 -3.37 15.82
CA SER A 110 -19.68 -2.66 15.29
C SER A 110 -20.83 -3.62 14.98
N LYS A 111 -22.07 -3.15 15.14
CA LYS A 111 -23.27 -3.95 14.87
C LYS A 111 -23.22 -4.45 13.42
N HIS A 112 -23.31 -5.77 13.23
CA HIS A 112 -23.23 -6.42 11.91
C HIS A 112 -21.92 -6.18 11.14
N HIS A 113 -20.81 -5.86 11.82
CA HIS A 113 -19.51 -5.58 11.19
C HIS A 113 -19.58 -4.47 10.12
N VAL A 114 -20.43 -3.44 10.34
CA VAL A 114 -20.65 -2.34 9.39
C VAL A 114 -19.35 -1.60 9.07
N LEU A 115 -18.44 -1.42 10.04
CA LEU A 115 -17.16 -0.76 9.78
C LEU A 115 -16.27 -1.62 8.88
N SER A 116 -16.20 -2.93 9.11
CA SER A 116 -15.47 -3.83 8.21
C SER A 116 -16.07 -3.84 6.80
N TRP A 117 -17.39 -3.80 6.65
CA TRP A 117 -18.04 -3.66 5.34
C TRP A 117 -17.65 -2.36 4.63
N ILE A 118 -17.66 -1.23 5.34
CA ILE A 118 -17.20 0.05 4.79
C ILE A 118 -15.75 -0.06 4.32
N ALA A 119 -14.88 -0.65 5.14
CA ALA A 119 -13.48 -0.83 4.80
C ALA A 119 -13.27 -1.72 3.56
N ILE A 120 -13.95 -2.87 3.50
CA ILE A 120 -13.84 -3.82 2.38
C ILE A 120 -14.38 -3.22 1.09
N VAL A 121 -15.56 -2.58 1.11
CA VAL A 121 -16.15 -1.97 -0.09
C VAL A 121 -15.27 -0.82 -0.60
N SER A 122 -14.73 0.00 0.31
CA SER A 122 -13.78 1.06 -0.02
C SER A 122 -12.49 0.52 -0.62
N ASP A 123 -11.92 -0.56 -0.07
CA ASP A 123 -10.73 -1.21 -0.64
C ASP A 123 -11.01 -1.81 -2.01
N ILE A 124 -12.16 -2.48 -2.23
CA ILE A 124 -12.53 -3.01 -3.55
C ILE A 124 -12.64 -1.88 -4.59
N ALA A 125 -13.30 -0.77 -4.23
CA ALA A 125 -13.42 0.39 -5.09
C ALA A 125 -12.05 1.03 -5.39
N PHE A 126 -11.22 1.20 -4.37
CA PHE A 126 -9.86 1.73 -4.50
C PHE A 126 -8.97 0.83 -5.35
N VAL A 127 -8.96 -0.48 -5.11
CA VAL A 127 -8.18 -1.47 -5.86
C VAL A 127 -8.64 -1.53 -7.31
N THR A 128 -9.94 -1.44 -7.57
CA THR A 128 -10.44 -1.40 -8.94
C THR A 128 -9.97 -0.12 -9.64
N ALA A 129 -10.09 1.03 -8.95
CA ALA A 129 -9.64 2.32 -9.49
C ALA A 129 -8.12 2.36 -9.70
N ILE A 130 -7.31 1.78 -8.82
CA ILE A 130 -5.85 1.76 -8.98
C ILE A 130 -5.44 0.86 -10.15
N LEU A 131 -6.11 -0.27 -10.35
CA LEU A 131 -5.86 -1.14 -11.52
C LEU A 131 -6.24 -0.43 -12.82
N MET A 132 -7.38 0.27 -12.85
CA MET A 132 -7.75 1.10 -14.00
C MET A 132 -6.74 2.23 -14.25
N TYR A 133 -6.32 2.94 -13.20
CA TYR A 133 -5.28 3.97 -13.27
C TYR A 133 -3.98 3.43 -13.85
N VAL A 134 -3.50 2.29 -13.35
CA VAL A 134 -2.30 1.61 -13.84
C VAL A 134 -2.48 1.23 -15.31
N SER A 135 -3.64 0.70 -15.72
CA SER A 135 -3.93 0.42 -17.13
C SER A 135 -3.92 1.67 -18.01
N PHE A 136 -4.50 2.79 -17.55
CA PHE A 136 -4.45 4.06 -18.28
C PHE A 136 -3.03 4.62 -18.38
N ALA A 137 -2.22 4.51 -17.33
CA ALA A 137 -0.81 4.90 -17.35
C ALA A 137 0.04 3.99 -18.26
N ALA A 138 -0.34 2.72 -18.42
CA ALA A 138 0.31 1.77 -19.32
C ALA A 138 0.06 2.07 -20.80
N ALA A 139 -1.15 2.52 -21.13
CA ALA A 139 -1.58 2.77 -22.51
C ALA A 139 -0.60 3.65 -23.32
N PRO A 140 -0.20 4.86 -22.85
CA PRO A 140 0.74 5.71 -23.59
C PRO A 140 2.14 5.07 -23.70
N ILE A 141 2.58 4.27 -22.72
CA ILE A 141 3.88 3.57 -22.76
C ILE A 141 3.92 2.53 -23.89
N VAL A 142 2.83 1.76 -24.03
CA VAL A 142 2.73 0.68 -25.01
C VAL A 142 2.45 1.23 -26.41
N LEU A 143 1.64 2.28 -26.52
CA LEU A 143 1.23 2.86 -27.79
C LEU A 143 2.21 3.89 -28.36
N TYR A 144 3.20 4.35 -27.58
CA TYR A 144 4.23 5.27 -28.05
C TYR A 144 4.87 4.79 -29.36
N GLY A 145 4.93 5.69 -30.35
CA GLY A 145 5.40 5.42 -31.72
C GLY A 145 4.34 4.86 -32.69
N HIS A 146 3.12 4.59 -32.21
CA HIS A 146 2.02 4.00 -33.01
C HIS A 146 0.74 4.86 -33.03
N ILE A 147 0.73 5.99 -32.32
CA ILE A 147 -0.38 6.93 -32.23
C ILE A 147 0.13 8.36 -32.44
N SER A 148 -0.78 9.32 -32.67
CA SER A 148 -0.38 10.73 -32.77
C SER A 148 0.07 11.29 -31.42
N ASP A 149 0.91 12.32 -31.46
CA ASP A 149 1.43 13.00 -30.27
C ASP A 149 0.31 13.62 -29.43
N GLU A 150 -0.77 14.11 -30.06
CA GLU A 150 -1.92 14.61 -29.31
C GLU A 150 -2.59 13.49 -28.50
N LEU A 151 -2.81 12.33 -29.12
CA LEU A 151 -3.44 11.20 -28.45
C LEU A 151 -2.56 10.65 -27.32
N LEU A 152 -1.24 10.60 -27.54
CA LEU A 152 -0.27 10.24 -26.51
C LEU A 152 -0.37 11.16 -25.29
N HIS A 153 -0.43 12.47 -25.52
CA HIS A 153 -0.54 13.47 -24.47
C HIS A 153 -1.88 13.39 -23.72
N VAL A 154 -3.00 13.23 -24.44
CA VAL A 154 -4.32 13.04 -23.80
C VAL A 154 -4.34 11.82 -22.90
N LEU A 155 -3.80 10.68 -23.35
CA LEU A 155 -3.73 9.45 -22.54
C LEU A 155 -2.85 9.64 -21.30
N HIS A 156 -1.73 10.36 -21.42
CA HIS A 156 -0.87 10.68 -20.28
C HIS A 156 -1.62 11.50 -19.22
N VAL A 157 -2.21 12.62 -19.62
CA VAL A 157 -2.91 13.53 -18.69
C VAL A 157 -4.14 12.85 -18.07
N GLN A 158 -4.87 12.04 -18.85
CA GLN A 158 -6.04 11.31 -18.36
C GLN A 158 -5.68 10.34 -17.23
N ALA A 159 -4.52 9.67 -17.30
CA ALA A 159 -4.07 8.80 -16.22
C ALA A 159 -3.95 9.59 -14.91
N PHE A 160 -3.29 10.76 -14.93
CA PHE A 160 -3.14 11.62 -13.75
C PHE A 160 -4.47 12.16 -13.21
N ALA A 161 -5.37 12.58 -14.10
CA ALA A 161 -6.71 13.02 -13.70
C ALA A 161 -7.49 11.89 -12.99
N ALA A 162 -7.40 10.65 -13.49
CA ALA A 162 -8.00 9.49 -12.85
C ALA A 162 -7.36 9.19 -11.48
N GLY A 163 -6.06 9.43 -11.33
CA GLY A 163 -5.34 9.30 -10.05
C GLY A 163 -5.92 10.18 -8.94
N GLY A 164 -6.45 11.36 -9.27
CA GLY A 164 -7.08 12.27 -8.30
C GLY A 164 -8.29 11.66 -7.57
N MET A 165 -8.94 10.66 -8.15
CA MET A 165 -10.08 9.96 -7.53
C MET A 165 -9.66 8.87 -6.53
N LEU A 166 -8.41 8.39 -6.59
CA LEU A 166 -7.93 7.32 -5.72
C LEU A 166 -8.00 7.71 -4.24
N GLY A 167 -7.66 8.96 -3.94
CA GLY A 167 -7.63 9.45 -2.58
C GLY A 167 -8.98 9.38 -1.87
N PRO A 168 -10.02 10.04 -2.39
CA PRO A 168 -11.37 10.00 -1.84
C PRO A 168 -11.94 8.58 -1.70
N LEU A 169 -11.63 7.69 -2.64
CA LEU A 169 -12.10 6.30 -2.60
C LEU A 169 -11.52 5.50 -1.43
N TRP A 170 -10.35 5.88 -0.91
CA TRP A 170 -9.67 5.18 0.17
C TRP A 170 -9.94 5.75 1.57
N ILE A 171 -10.43 7.00 1.67
CA ILE A 171 -10.76 7.63 2.95
C ILE A 171 -11.68 6.75 3.83
N PRO A 172 -12.78 6.17 3.33
CA PRO A 172 -13.67 5.36 4.16
C PRO A 172 -12.96 4.15 4.78
N ASN A 173 -12.04 3.51 4.06
CA ASN A 173 -11.19 2.45 4.59
C ASN A 173 -10.32 2.93 5.74
N ILE A 174 -9.53 3.99 5.53
CA ILE A 174 -8.62 4.53 6.57
C ILE A 174 -9.40 4.86 7.85
N VAL A 175 -10.56 5.52 7.69
CA VAL A 175 -11.42 5.88 8.83
C VAL A 175 -11.97 4.65 9.52
N ALA A 176 -12.55 3.70 8.79
CA ALA A 176 -13.14 2.50 9.36
C ALA A 176 -12.10 1.67 10.11
N VAL A 177 -10.94 1.41 9.49
CA VAL A 177 -9.83 0.66 10.10
C VAL A 177 -9.29 1.36 11.35
N ALA A 178 -9.11 2.69 11.30
CA ALA A 178 -8.68 3.45 12.46
C ALA A 178 -9.69 3.41 13.61
N VAL A 179 -11.00 3.47 13.32
CA VAL A 179 -12.06 3.38 14.33
C VAL A 179 -12.11 1.97 14.92
N ILE A 180 -12.04 0.91 14.11
CA ILE A 180 -12.00 -0.47 14.58
C ILE A 180 -10.78 -0.67 15.49
N GLY A 181 -9.58 -0.32 14.99
CA GLY A 181 -8.33 -0.48 15.73
C GLY A 181 -8.30 0.30 17.04
N ARG A 182 -8.91 1.49 17.09
CA ARG A 182 -9.04 2.28 18.33
C ARG A 182 -10.05 1.68 19.30
N ARG A 183 -11.21 1.21 18.82
CA ARG A 183 -12.23 0.55 19.66
C ARG A 183 -11.72 -0.76 20.25
N ALA A 184 -10.92 -1.51 19.50
CA ALA A 184 -10.29 -2.74 19.96
C ALA A 184 -9.08 -2.51 20.89
N GLY A 185 -8.67 -1.25 21.13
CA GLY A 185 -7.50 -0.92 21.94
C GLY A 185 -6.16 -1.34 21.30
N LEU A 186 -6.17 -1.67 20.00
CA LEU A 186 -4.99 -2.15 19.27
C LEU A 186 -4.09 -1.02 18.80
N PHE A 187 -4.67 0.11 18.42
CA PHE A 187 -3.92 1.20 17.80
C PHE A 187 -3.37 2.17 18.83
N PRO A 188 -2.04 2.39 18.86
CA PRO A 188 -1.46 3.43 19.69
C PRO A 188 -1.83 4.81 19.14
N THR A 189 -1.76 5.84 20.00
CA THR A 189 -2.16 7.22 19.66
C THR A 189 -1.47 7.75 18.41
N TRP A 190 -0.18 7.45 18.21
CA TRP A 190 0.58 7.91 17.04
C TRP A 190 0.04 7.33 15.72
N LEU A 191 -0.42 6.07 15.72
CA LEU A 191 -0.98 5.43 14.52
C LEU A 191 -2.36 6.00 14.19
N SER A 192 -3.14 6.38 15.22
CA SER A 192 -4.38 7.12 15.04
C SER A 192 -4.14 8.51 14.42
N TRP A 193 -3.09 9.22 14.85
CA TRP A 193 -2.72 10.50 14.24
C TRP A 193 -2.28 10.35 12.79
N LEU A 194 -1.51 9.30 12.47
CA LEU A 194 -1.19 8.99 11.07
C LEU A 194 -2.42 8.71 10.23
N ALA A 195 -3.46 8.07 10.78
CA ALA A 195 -4.73 7.86 10.07
C ALA A 195 -5.41 9.19 9.73
N VAL A 196 -5.47 10.11 10.71
CA VAL A 196 -6.02 11.46 10.51
C VAL A 196 -5.24 12.22 9.46
N LEU A 197 -3.90 12.20 9.54
CA LEU A 197 -3.04 12.82 8.53
C LEU A 197 -3.26 12.19 7.17
N GLY A 198 -3.32 10.86 7.08
CA GLY A 198 -3.59 10.11 5.85
C GLY A 198 -4.92 10.51 5.20
N VAL A 199 -5.97 10.78 5.98
CA VAL A 199 -7.24 11.32 5.46
C VAL A 199 -7.08 12.76 4.99
N LEU A 200 -6.47 13.63 5.80
CA LEU A 200 -6.33 15.05 5.49
C LEU A 200 -5.49 15.28 4.22
N THR A 201 -4.47 14.46 4.00
CA THR A 201 -3.61 14.55 2.82
C THR A 201 -4.31 14.19 1.52
N GLN A 202 -5.51 13.58 1.55
CA GLN A 202 -6.24 13.18 0.34
C GLN A 202 -7.09 14.30 -0.27
N PHE A 203 -7.52 15.30 0.52
CA PHE A 203 -8.33 16.40 -0.01
C PHE A 203 -7.64 17.22 -1.11
N PRO A 204 -6.33 17.50 -1.03
CA PRO A 204 -5.60 18.14 -2.13
C PRO A 204 -5.66 17.40 -3.47
N ALA A 205 -5.87 16.08 -3.49
CA ALA A 205 -5.97 15.31 -4.74
C ALA A 205 -7.15 15.79 -5.61
N ILE A 206 -8.24 16.22 -4.98
CA ILE A 206 -9.43 16.72 -5.67
C ILE A 206 -9.11 18.00 -6.45
N LEU A 207 -8.24 18.85 -5.90
CA LEU A 207 -7.81 20.09 -6.57
C LEU A 207 -6.99 19.80 -7.83
N GLY A 208 -6.29 18.65 -7.85
CA GLY A 208 -5.57 18.12 -9.01
C GLY A 208 -6.38 18.09 -10.29
N VAL A 209 -7.64 17.67 -10.20
CA VAL A 209 -8.53 17.48 -11.35
C VAL A 209 -8.88 18.81 -12.03
N THR A 210 -8.71 19.94 -11.34
CA THR A 210 -9.15 21.27 -11.82
C THR A 210 -8.02 22.16 -12.31
N THR A 211 -6.76 21.72 -12.24
CA THR A 211 -5.62 22.59 -12.60
C THR A 211 -4.60 21.89 -13.49
N LEU A 212 -4.15 22.62 -14.52
CA LEU A 212 -3.23 22.12 -15.55
C LEU A 212 -1.76 22.52 -15.32
N TYR A 213 -1.49 23.40 -14.36
CA TYR A 213 -0.16 23.94 -14.08
C TYR A 213 0.02 24.27 -12.59
N GLY A 214 1.28 24.42 -12.17
CA GLY A 214 1.64 24.85 -10.82
C GLY A 214 1.46 23.78 -9.73
N PRO A 215 1.49 24.16 -8.44
CA PRO A 215 1.62 23.22 -7.33
C PRO A 215 0.38 22.33 -7.12
N PHE A 216 -0.75 22.69 -7.71
CA PHE A 216 -2.00 21.94 -7.63
C PHE A 216 -2.25 21.06 -8.86
N ASN A 217 -1.33 20.98 -9.81
CA ASN A 217 -1.49 20.16 -11.01
C ASN A 217 -1.48 18.65 -10.72
N ALA A 218 -2.32 17.88 -11.40
CA ALA A 218 -2.42 16.43 -11.19
C ALA A 218 -1.19 15.60 -11.65
N ALA A 219 -0.34 16.09 -12.55
CA ALA A 219 0.79 15.32 -13.08
C ALA A 219 2.06 15.45 -12.24
N ASN A 220 2.43 16.68 -11.89
CA ASN A 220 3.68 16.95 -11.15
C ASN A 220 3.52 17.99 -10.01
N GLY A 221 2.29 18.39 -9.69
CA GLY A 221 2.02 19.36 -8.63
C GLY A 221 2.34 18.82 -7.24
N PHE A 222 3.19 19.55 -6.49
CA PHE A 222 3.59 19.16 -5.13
C PHE A 222 2.40 18.85 -4.20
N ILE A 223 1.35 19.67 -4.25
CA ILE A 223 0.24 19.65 -3.31
C ILE A 223 -0.82 18.61 -3.70
N SER A 224 -1.16 18.51 -4.97
CA SER A 224 -2.23 17.67 -5.51
C SER A 224 -1.81 16.26 -5.90
N PHE A 225 -0.51 16.03 -6.11
CA PHE A 225 0.00 14.71 -6.49
C PHE A 225 0.75 14.06 -5.32
N TYR A 226 1.76 14.73 -4.74
CA TYR A 226 2.65 14.07 -3.77
C TYR A 226 2.06 13.95 -2.39
N ILE A 227 1.44 15.01 -1.86
CA ILE A 227 0.84 14.98 -0.53
C ILE A 227 -0.20 13.85 -0.43
N PRO A 228 -1.14 13.71 -1.39
CA PRO A 228 -2.07 12.58 -1.43
C PRO A 228 -1.42 11.21 -1.60
N GLY A 229 -0.26 11.12 -2.25
CA GLY A 229 0.49 9.87 -2.33
C GLY A 229 1.13 9.47 -1.00
N ILE A 230 1.80 10.40 -0.33
CA ILE A 230 2.66 10.10 0.83
C ILE A 230 1.87 9.75 2.09
N GLY A 231 0.85 10.54 2.44
CA GLY A 231 0.14 10.37 3.72
C GLY A 231 -0.50 8.98 3.89
N PRO A 232 -1.34 8.53 2.94
CA PRO A 232 -2.00 7.24 2.99
C PRO A 232 -1.01 6.06 2.91
N VAL A 233 0.01 6.15 2.05
CA VAL A 233 1.07 5.13 1.95
C VAL A 233 1.84 5.02 3.26
N THR A 234 2.14 6.16 3.89
CA THR A 234 2.80 6.21 5.21
C THR A 234 1.93 5.51 6.25
N TRP A 235 0.65 5.88 6.34
CA TRP A 235 -0.27 5.26 7.29
C TRP A 235 -0.39 3.75 7.07
N ALA A 236 -0.65 3.30 5.84
CA ALA A 236 -0.81 1.88 5.54
C ALA A 236 0.46 1.08 5.83
N THR A 237 1.64 1.61 5.48
CA THR A 237 2.93 0.95 5.75
C THR A 237 3.16 0.78 7.25
N TYR A 238 2.91 1.82 8.04
CA TYR A 238 3.03 1.76 9.50
C TYR A 238 1.98 0.89 10.16
N MET A 239 0.75 0.86 9.63
CA MET A 239 -0.32 -0.01 10.10
C MET A 239 0.06 -1.48 9.87
N ILE A 240 0.49 -1.84 8.66
CA ILE A 240 0.95 -3.20 8.35
C ILE A 240 2.10 -3.60 9.28
N ALA A 241 3.11 -2.74 9.42
CA ALA A 241 4.24 -2.99 10.31
C ALA A 241 3.82 -3.17 11.77
N TRP A 242 2.88 -2.34 12.25
CA TRP A 242 2.31 -2.48 13.59
C TRP A 242 1.63 -3.83 13.77
N CYS A 243 0.75 -4.22 12.85
CA CYS A 243 0.07 -5.52 12.87
C CYS A 243 1.08 -6.68 12.84
N THR A 244 2.14 -6.60 12.03
CA THR A 244 3.20 -7.63 11.99
C THR A 244 3.96 -7.73 13.32
N VAL A 245 4.27 -6.60 13.96
CA VAL A 245 4.93 -6.58 15.27
C VAL A 245 4.03 -7.15 16.37
N GLN A 246 2.73 -6.86 16.35
CA GLN A 246 1.78 -7.43 17.33
C GLN A 246 1.62 -8.93 17.14
N TRP A 247 1.43 -9.38 15.89
CA TRP A 247 1.41 -10.80 15.55
C TRP A 247 2.67 -11.53 16.06
N ALA A 248 3.86 -10.94 15.84
CA ALA A 248 5.11 -11.56 16.28
C ALA A 248 5.20 -11.72 17.81
N LYS A 249 4.66 -10.75 18.57
CA LYS A 249 4.62 -10.81 20.04
C LYS A 249 3.66 -11.88 20.53
N GLU A 250 2.45 -11.94 19.96
CA GLU A 250 1.44 -12.94 20.30
C GLU A 250 1.95 -14.35 19.98
N HIS A 251 2.45 -14.56 18.76
CA HIS A 251 2.97 -15.84 18.30
C HIS A 251 4.14 -16.36 19.15
N THR A 252 5.05 -15.45 19.56
CA THR A 252 6.17 -15.82 20.44
C THR A 252 5.69 -16.18 21.86
N ALA A 253 4.68 -15.48 22.37
CA ALA A 253 4.10 -15.76 23.68
C ALA A 253 3.37 -17.11 23.71
N ASP A 254 2.62 -17.44 22.65
CA ASP A 254 1.91 -18.71 22.55
C ASP A 254 2.89 -19.88 22.38
N THR A 255 3.91 -19.73 21.54
CA THR A 255 4.97 -20.77 21.39
C THR A 255 5.68 -21.05 22.73
N ALA A 256 5.92 -20.01 23.55
CA ALA A 256 6.53 -20.18 24.87
C ALA A 256 5.60 -20.84 25.90
N ARG A 257 4.27 -20.74 25.72
CA ARG A 257 3.28 -21.43 26.56
C ARG A 257 3.18 -22.92 26.20
N ASP A 258 3.29 -23.24 24.92
CA ASP A 258 3.10 -24.61 24.41
C ASP A 258 4.35 -25.51 24.57
N ASP A 259 5.57 -24.95 24.62
CA ASP A 259 6.80 -25.69 24.95
C ASP A 259 7.60 -24.99 26.08
N PRO A 260 7.14 -25.09 27.34
CA PRO A 260 7.80 -24.45 28.48
C PRO A 260 9.18 -25.05 28.80
N ASN A 261 9.53 -26.21 28.23
CA ASN A 261 10.79 -26.92 28.49
C ASN A 261 11.85 -26.74 27.38
N GLY A 262 11.55 -25.95 26.33
CA GLY A 262 12.55 -25.39 25.42
C GLY A 262 13.40 -26.41 24.68
N SER A 263 12.78 -27.17 23.78
CA SER A 263 13.50 -28.15 22.93
C SER A 263 14.32 -27.53 21.77
N TRP A 264 14.33 -26.20 21.63
CA TRP A 264 15.05 -25.50 20.56
C TRP A 264 16.42 -25.00 21.00
N LYS A 265 17.42 -25.88 20.97
CA LYS A 265 18.84 -25.51 20.83
C LYS A 265 19.28 -25.69 19.39
#